data_AF-A0A7C5F6N6-F1
#
_entry.id   AF-A0A7C5F6N6-F1
#
_cell.length_a   1.000
_cell.length_b   1.000
_cell.length_c   1.000
_cell.angle_alpha   90.00
_cell.angle_beta   90.00
_cell.angle_gamma   90.00
#
_symmetry.space_group_name_H-M   'P 1'
#
loop_
_entity.id
_entity.type
_entity.pdbx_description
1 polymer ?
#
loop_
_entity_poly.entity_id
_entity_poly.type
_entity_poly.pdbx_seq_one_letter_code
_entity_poly.pdbx_strand_id
1 'polypeptide(L)'
;MSNRLRELFEDEKIINKIKRRLPYLFQLAELESSRAGKTGMEVGSVRERIIVALLIYKFGEVNVETEIPITEPEVDAKIFGKPLSIKTITGKNLGGVKLIWTVDAKKAKEFHERYYPNCDILLVQINWDDVGGFYYIPLEVQQKLFEKLGRERYIKLPKPGTNPRGVEITKEALSSLVVDSMSKRILINWQKTQIEFNSYKRWVDLWRVD
;
A
#
# COMPACT_ATOMS: atom_id res chain seq x y z
N MET A 1 -2.80 24.35 2.76
CA MET A 1 -4.09 23.62 2.87
C MET A 1 -3.86 22.39 3.72
N SER A 2 -4.68 22.19 4.76
CA SER A 2 -4.64 20.97 5.58
C SER A 2 -4.82 19.74 4.69
N ASN A 3 -3.92 18.77 4.78
CA ASN A 3 -4.06 17.51 4.05
C ASN A 3 -5.14 16.67 4.75
N ARG A 4 -6.29 16.50 4.08
CA ARG A 4 -7.46 15.77 4.61
C ARG A 4 -7.11 14.36 5.09
N LEU A 5 -6.09 13.72 4.52
CA LEU A 5 -5.61 12.41 4.97
C LEU A 5 -5.10 12.40 6.41
N ARG A 6 -4.61 13.53 6.94
CA ARG A 6 -4.22 13.63 8.36
C ARG A 6 -5.39 13.39 9.30
N GLU A 7 -6.62 13.70 8.88
CA GLU A 7 -7.82 13.48 9.68
C GLU A 7 -8.03 11.98 10.00
N LEU A 8 -7.57 11.04 9.15
CA LEU A 8 -7.60 9.60 9.46
C LEU A 8 -6.74 9.24 10.68
N PHE A 9 -5.70 10.03 10.96
CA PHE A 9 -4.70 9.79 11.99
C PHE A 9 -4.92 10.64 13.24
N GLU A 10 -6.00 11.42 13.26
CA GLU A 10 -6.41 12.30 14.36
C GLU A 10 -7.81 11.92 14.88
N ASP A 11 -8.63 11.27 14.06
CA ASP A 11 -9.95 10.75 14.45
C ASP A 11 -9.82 9.44 15.24
N GLU A 12 -9.95 9.53 16.56
CA GLU A 12 -9.89 8.39 17.49
C GLU A 12 -10.86 7.25 17.15
N LYS A 13 -12.06 7.55 16.63
CA LYS A 13 -13.01 6.49 16.25
C LYS A 13 -12.49 5.72 15.06
N ILE A 14 -11.89 6.40 14.09
CA ILE A 14 -11.28 5.79 12.91
C ILE A 14 -10.03 5.02 13.28
N ILE A 15 -9.14 5.59 14.09
CA ILE A 15 -7.92 4.93 14.58
C ILE A 15 -8.28 3.61 15.27
N ASN A 16 -9.24 3.62 16.19
CA ASN A 16 -9.68 2.43 16.90
C ASN A 16 -10.33 1.40 15.96
N LYS A 17 -11.09 1.86 14.95
CA LYS A 17 -11.67 0.96 13.93
C LYS A 17 -10.57 0.31 13.08
N ILE A 18 -9.56 1.06 12.65
CA ILE A 18 -8.40 0.56 11.90
C ILE A 18 -7.67 -0.50 12.72
N LYS A 19 -7.25 -0.17 13.95
CA LYS A 19 -6.53 -1.11 14.84
C LYS A 19 -7.28 -2.43 15.03
N ARG A 20 -8.60 -2.36 15.21
CA ARG A 20 -9.45 -3.54 15.47
C ARG A 20 -9.81 -4.34 14.22
N ARG A 21 -10.06 -3.68 13.09
CA ARG A 21 -10.68 -4.33 11.91
C ARG A 21 -9.70 -4.58 10.78
N LEU A 22 -8.67 -3.77 10.62
CA LEU A 22 -7.75 -3.89 9.48
C LEU A 22 -7.02 -5.25 9.46
N PRO A 23 -6.56 -5.83 10.59
CA PRO A 23 -6.01 -7.18 10.60
C PRO A 23 -6.98 -8.22 10.03
N TYR A 24 -8.22 -8.24 10.50
CA TYR A 24 -9.24 -9.17 10.02
C TYR A 24 -9.52 -9.01 8.51
N LEU A 25 -9.68 -7.77 8.03
CA LEU A 25 -9.94 -7.50 6.62
C LEU A 25 -8.77 -7.92 5.73
N PHE A 26 -7.53 -7.71 6.17
CA PHE A 26 -6.35 -8.12 5.42
C PHE A 26 -6.11 -9.63 5.48
N GLN A 27 -6.57 -10.30 6.54
CA GLN A 27 -6.61 -11.76 6.58
C GLN A 27 -7.60 -12.32 5.55
N LEU A 28 -8.78 -11.71 5.39
CA LEU A 28 -9.72 -12.07 4.32
C LEU A 28 -9.09 -11.89 2.94
N ALA A 29 -8.42 -10.76 2.70
CA ALA A 29 -7.71 -10.51 1.45
C ALA A 29 -6.65 -11.59 1.17
N GLU A 30 -5.88 -12.00 2.19
CA GLU A 30 -4.93 -13.12 2.07
C GLU A 30 -5.63 -14.42 1.69
N LEU A 31 -6.73 -14.78 2.36
CA LEU A 31 -7.47 -16.01 2.11
C LEU A 31 -8.06 -16.04 0.68
N GLU A 32 -8.60 -14.92 0.21
CA GLU A 32 -9.11 -14.76 -1.15
C GLU A 32 -8.02 -14.84 -2.22
N SER A 33 -6.80 -14.39 -1.88
CA SER A 33 -5.66 -14.32 -2.78
C SER A 33 -4.63 -15.43 -2.53
N SER A 34 -5.04 -16.54 -1.93
CA SER A 34 -4.15 -17.66 -1.61
C SER A 34 -4.51 -18.92 -2.37
N ARG A 35 -3.46 -19.67 -2.73
CA ARG A 35 -3.56 -21.04 -3.23
C ARG A 35 -2.64 -21.93 -2.42
N ALA A 36 -3.18 -23.03 -1.88
CA ALA A 36 -2.44 -23.96 -1.03
C ALA A 36 -1.67 -23.27 0.12
N GLY A 37 -2.30 -22.28 0.77
CA GLY A 37 -1.71 -21.53 1.88
C GLY A 37 -0.59 -20.55 1.49
N LYS A 38 -0.34 -20.32 0.19
CA LYS A 38 0.58 -19.31 -0.32
C LYS A 38 -0.20 -18.15 -0.91
N THR A 39 0.02 -16.95 -0.38
CA THR A 39 -0.59 -15.72 -0.86
C THR A 39 0.12 -15.23 -2.11
N GLY A 40 -0.64 -14.96 -3.16
CA GLY A 40 -0.17 -14.36 -4.41
C GLY A 40 0.03 -12.86 -4.30
N MET A 41 0.67 -12.26 -5.32
CA MET A 41 0.97 -10.82 -5.34
C MET A 41 -0.26 -9.95 -5.56
N GLU A 42 -1.30 -10.51 -6.17
CA GLU A 42 -2.62 -9.90 -6.41
C GLU A 42 -3.34 -9.49 -5.11
N VAL A 43 -2.91 -10.03 -3.97
CA VAL A 43 -3.38 -9.58 -2.65
C VAL A 43 -3.19 -8.08 -2.44
N GLY A 44 -2.17 -7.49 -3.09
CA GLY A 44 -1.93 -6.05 -3.06
C GLY A 44 -3.15 -5.26 -3.53
N SER A 45 -3.73 -5.64 -4.66
CA SER A 45 -4.91 -4.98 -5.24
C SER A 45 -6.17 -5.19 -4.38
N VAL A 46 -6.31 -6.33 -3.71
CA VAL A 46 -7.44 -6.55 -2.77
C VAL A 46 -7.28 -5.67 -1.53
N ARG A 47 -6.07 -5.57 -0.99
CA ARG A 47 -5.76 -4.70 0.17
C ARG A 47 -5.93 -3.22 -0.15
N GLU A 48 -5.55 -2.80 -1.35
CA GLU A 48 -5.78 -1.44 -1.86
C GLU A 48 -7.27 -1.09 -1.82
N ARG A 49 -8.14 -1.96 -2.37
CA ARG A 49 -9.61 -1.78 -2.31
C ARG A 49 -10.13 -1.63 -0.89
N ILE A 50 -9.57 -2.37 0.08
CA ILE A 50 -9.94 -2.25 1.50
C ILE A 50 -9.58 -0.86 2.05
N ILE A 51 -8.40 -0.32 1.70
CA ILE A 51 -7.98 1.02 2.12
C ILE A 51 -8.82 2.10 1.41
N VAL A 52 -9.09 1.96 0.12
CA VAL A 52 -9.98 2.88 -0.61
C VAL A 52 -11.39 2.87 0.00
N ALA A 53 -11.93 1.70 0.36
CA ALA A 53 -13.22 1.61 1.05
C ALA A 53 -13.23 2.30 2.42
N LEU A 54 -12.11 2.28 3.16
CA LEU A 54 -11.95 3.08 4.39
C LEU A 54 -12.00 4.59 4.11
N LEU A 55 -11.38 5.04 3.01
CA LEU A 55 -11.39 6.44 2.59
C LEU A 55 -12.81 6.88 2.18
N ILE A 56 -13.52 6.04 1.41
CA ILE A 56 -14.95 6.25 1.08
C ILE A 56 -15.78 6.35 2.36
N TYR A 57 -15.58 5.43 3.31
CA TYR A 57 -16.30 5.44 4.58
C TYR A 57 -16.06 6.75 5.37
N LYS A 58 -14.85 7.31 5.34
CA LYS A 58 -14.50 8.52 6.09
C LYS A 58 -14.90 9.81 5.38
N PHE A 59 -14.69 9.88 4.07
CA PHE A 59 -14.83 11.12 3.29
C PHE A 59 -16.07 11.14 2.38
N GLY A 60 -16.75 10.01 2.18
CA GLY A 60 -17.88 9.87 1.27
C GLY A 60 -17.44 9.60 -0.17
N GLU A 61 -18.27 8.86 -0.92
CA GLU A 61 -18.01 8.45 -2.31
C GLU A 61 -17.71 9.64 -3.23
N VAL A 62 -18.43 10.75 -3.06
CA VAL A 62 -18.25 11.97 -3.87
C VAL A 62 -16.87 12.62 -3.73
N ASN A 63 -16.13 12.30 -2.67
CA ASN A 63 -14.82 12.88 -2.38
C ASN A 63 -13.66 11.90 -2.64
N VAL A 64 -13.97 10.70 -3.12
CA VAL A 64 -13.00 9.63 -3.37
C VAL A 64 -13.18 9.10 -4.79
N GLU A 65 -12.30 9.51 -5.69
CA GLU A 65 -12.28 9.00 -7.06
C GLU A 65 -11.55 7.67 -7.10
N THR A 66 -12.26 6.60 -7.48
CA THR A 66 -11.75 5.22 -7.54
C THR A 66 -11.53 4.70 -8.94
N GLU A 67 -12.13 5.34 -9.96
CA GLU A 67 -12.03 4.94 -11.37
C GLU A 67 -10.69 5.38 -11.97
N ILE A 68 -9.60 4.96 -11.33
CA ILE A 68 -8.24 5.12 -11.81
C ILE A 68 -7.83 3.82 -12.51
N PRO A 69 -7.30 3.87 -13.75
CA PRO A 69 -6.84 2.66 -14.42
C PRO A 69 -5.83 1.90 -13.56
N ILE A 70 -5.95 0.57 -13.47
CA ILE A 70 -4.98 -0.27 -12.73
C ILE A 70 -3.55 -0.19 -13.30
N THR A 71 -3.41 0.34 -14.51
CA THR A 71 -2.11 0.60 -15.17
C THR A 71 -1.59 2.01 -14.94
N GLU A 72 -2.36 2.88 -14.28
CA GLU A 72 -1.93 4.23 -13.93
C GLU A 72 -0.70 4.14 -13.02
N PRO A 73 0.41 4.83 -13.35
CA PRO A 73 1.59 4.80 -12.49
C PRO A 73 1.30 5.46 -11.14
N GLU A 74 1.50 4.70 -10.06
CA GLU A 74 1.49 5.12 -8.66
C GLU A 74 0.15 5.56 -8.06
N VAL A 75 -0.75 6.15 -8.85
CA VAL A 75 -2.02 6.68 -8.36
C VAL A 75 -3.05 5.56 -8.27
N ASP A 76 -3.51 5.29 -7.06
CA ASP A 76 -4.49 4.22 -6.79
C ASP A 76 -5.89 4.81 -6.50
N ALA A 77 -5.94 6.06 -6.02
CA ALA A 77 -7.18 6.82 -5.83
C ALA A 77 -6.90 8.32 -5.84
N LYS A 78 -7.94 9.15 -5.93
CA LYS A 78 -7.84 10.58 -5.60
C LYS A 78 -8.78 10.98 -4.48
N ILE A 79 -8.28 11.78 -3.54
CA ILE A 79 -9.02 12.25 -2.36
C ILE A 79 -9.17 13.76 -2.46
N PHE A 80 -10.41 14.22 -2.65
CA PHE A 80 -10.70 15.62 -3.03
C PHE A 80 -9.85 16.09 -4.23
N GLY A 81 -9.79 15.27 -5.30
CA GLY A 81 -9.01 15.56 -6.51
C GLY A 81 -7.50 15.38 -6.39
N LYS A 82 -6.96 15.06 -5.21
CA LYS A 82 -5.51 14.89 -5.00
C LYS A 82 -5.08 13.43 -5.14
N PRO A 83 -4.04 13.12 -5.93
CA PRO A 83 -3.59 11.75 -6.14
C PRO A 83 -3.00 11.13 -4.87
N LEU A 84 -3.26 9.84 -4.69
CA LEU A 84 -2.81 9.05 -3.56
C LEU A 84 -2.29 7.70 -4.05
N SER A 85 -1.10 7.31 -3.58
CA SER A 85 -0.60 5.95 -3.69
C SER A 85 -0.86 5.17 -2.40
N ILE A 86 -1.28 3.92 -2.54
CA ILE A 86 -1.51 2.95 -1.47
C ILE A 86 -0.54 1.79 -1.66
N LYS A 87 0.32 1.56 -0.67
CA LYS A 87 1.32 0.51 -0.73
C LYS A 87 1.18 -0.42 0.47
N THR A 88 1.32 -1.72 0.24
CA THR A 88 1.36 -2.70 1.33
C THR A 88 2.63 -3.52 1.29
N ILE A 89 3.14 -3.86 2.46
CA ILE A 89 4.32 -4.68 2.65
C ILE A 89 4.11 -5.64 3.82
N THR A 90 4.69 -6.83 3.73
CA THR A 90 4.61 -7.85 4.78
C THR A 90 5.99 -8.14 5.38
N GLY A 91 6.05 -8.21 6.70
CA GLY A 91 7.24 -8.51 7.49
C GLY A 91 7.80 -7.31 8.26
N LYS A 92 8.81 -7.59 9.07
CA LYS A 92 9.48 -6.59 9.93
C LYS A 92 10.25 -5.53 9.15
N ASN A 93 10.69 -5.84 7.93
CA ASN A 93 11.51 -4.96 7.11
C ASN A 93 10.68 -4.08 6.19
N LEU A 94 11.04 -2.80 6.09
CA LEU A 94 10.47 -1.83 5.15
C LEU A 94 11.19 -1.83 3.78
N GLY A 95 11.42 -3.02 3.20
CA GLY A 95 12.14 -3.16 1.94
C GLY A 95 11.35 -3.92 0.89
N GLY A 96 11.55 -3.60 -0.39
CA GLY A 96 10.88 -4.32 -1.49
C GLY A 96 9.59 -3.67 -1.99
N VAL A 97 9.21 -2.51 -1.44
CA VAL A 97 8.08 -1.71 -1.92
C VAL A 97 8.38 -1.14 -3.31
N LYS A 98 7.47 -1.35 -4.25
CA LYS A 98 7.65 -0.99 -5.65
C LYS A 98 7.22 0.45 -5.93
N LEU A 99 8.03 1.15 -6.71
CA LEU A 99 7.67 2.41 -7.35
C LEU A 99 7.04 2.15 -8.73
N ILE A 100 7.53 1.13 -9.45
CA ILE A 100 6.96 0.67 -10.72
C ILE A 100 7.25 -0.82 -10.94
N TRP A 101 6.33 -1.53 -11.60
CA TRP A 101 6.42 -2.96 -11.91
C TRP A 101 7.18 -3.28 -13.21
N THR A 102 8.28 -2.55 -13.51
CA THR A 102 9.12 -2.82 -14.70
C THR A 102 10.42 -3.53 -14.33
N VAL A 103 10.71 -4.62 -15.04
CA VAL A 103 11.98 -5.37 -14.94
C VAL A 103 12.87 -5.19 -16.17
N ASP A 104 12.35 -4.56 -17.23
CA ASP A 104 13.14 -4.22 -18.40
C ASP A 104 14.21 -3.19 -18.03
N ALA A 105 15.47 -3.49 -18.33
CA ALA A 105 16.60 -2.69 -17.86
C ALA A 105 16.58 -1.26 -18.44
N LYS A 106 16.15 -1.10 -19.69
CA LYS A 106 16.09 0.21 -20.35
C LYS A 106 14.98 1.06 -19.73
N LYS A 107 13.76 0.53 -19.62
CA LYS A 107 12.63 1.21 -18.98
C LYS A 107 12.87 1.49 -17.50
N ALA A 108 13.54 0.58 -16.78
CA ALA A 108 13.91 0.80 -15.39
C ALA A 108 14.90 1.97 -15.25
N LYS A 109 15.87 2.06 -16.17
CA LYS A 109 16.81 3.20 -16.23
C LYS A 109 16.10 4.50 -16.59
N GLU A 110 15.22 4.50 -17.60
CA GLU A 110 14.41 5.67 -17.97
C GLU A 110 13.53 6.14 -16.81
N PHE A 111 12.91 5.20 -16.08
CA PHE A 111 12.15 5.50 -14.88
C PHE A 111 13.04 6.13 -13.81
N HIS A 112 14.19 5.53 -13.52
CA HIS A 112 15.16 6.09 -12.57
C HIS A 112 15.57 7.51 -12.95
N GLU A 113 15.75 7.78 -14.25
CA GLU A 113 16.12 9.09 -14.80
C GLU A 113 14.98 10.13 -14.79
N ARG A 114 13.72 9.73 -14.71
CA ARG A 114 12.58 10.67 -14.78
C ARG A 114 11.75 10.75 -13.51
N TYR A 115 11.81 9.73 -12.66
CA TYR A 115 11.00 9.63 -11.45
C TYR A 115 11.27 10.81 -10.51
N TYR A 116 10.18 11.37 -10.01
CA TYR A 116 10.15 12.29 -8.89
C TYR A 116 8.83 12.06 -8.16
N PRO A 117 8.81 12.00 -6.81
CA PRO A 117 7.59 11.78 -6.06
C PRO A 117 6.50 12.79 -6.45
N ASN A 118 5.28 12.31 -6.71
CA ASN A 118 4.18 13.12 -7.27
C ASN A 118 2.85 13.01 -6.52
N CYS A 119 2.71 12.08 -5.58
CA CYS A 119 1.50 11.88 -4.79
C CYS A 119 1.81 11.53 -3.33
N ASP A 120 0.82 11.68 -2.45
CA ASP A 120 0.90 11.20 -1.08
C ASP A 120 0.99 9.67 -1.03
N ILE A 121 1.55 9.09 0.04
CA ILE A 121 1.55 7.64 0.25
C ILE A 121 0.78 7.27 1.52
N LEU A 122 -0.14 6.31 1.40
CA LEU A 122 -0.61 5.47 2.50
C LEU A 122 0.13 4.13 2.45
N LEU A 123 0.96 3.85 3.46
CA LEU A 123 1.72 2.61 3.56
C LEU A 123 1.14 1.74 4.67
N VAL A 124 0.87 0.47 4.39
CA VAL A 124 0.52 -0.54 5.41
C VAL A 124 1.65 -1.56 5.56
N GLN A 125 2.33 -1.55 6.70
CA GLN A 125 3.25 -2.59 7.11
C GLN A 125 2.50 -3.65 7.93
N ILE A 126 2.36 -4.83 7.33
CA ILE A 126 1.70 -6.00 7.90
C ILE A 126 2.78 -6.85 8.56
N ASN A 127 2.62 -7.19 9.83
CA ASN A 127 3.61 -7.99 10.56
C ASN A 127 2.90 -8.99 11.47
N TRP A 128 2.37 -10.07 10.89
CA TRP A 128 1.61 -11.08 11.64
C TRP A 128 2.32 -11.55 12.89
N ASP A 129 1.55 -11.70 13.97
CA ASP A 129 1.96 -12.08 15.31
C ASP A 129 2.89 -11.07 16.00
N ASP A 130 2.96 -9.84 15.46
CA ASP A 130 3.82 -8.76 15.94
C ASP A 130 3.22 -7.38 15.59
N VAL A 131 3.92 -6.31 15.95
CA VAL A 131 3.53 -4.93 15.68
C VAL A 131 3.97 -4.53 14.27
N GLY A 132 3.02 -3.98 13.52
CA GLY A 132 3.26 -3.25 12.28
C GLY A 132 2.63 -1.88 12.34
N GLY A 133 2.29 -1.30 11.20
CA GLY A 133 1.71 0.04 11.20
C GLY A 133 1.02 0.42 9.91
N PHE A 134 0.11 1.38 10.06
CA PHE A 134 -0.47 2.13 8.97
C PHE A 134 0.11 3.54 9.00
N TYR A 135 0.64 4.01 7.88
CA TYR A 135 1.41 5.25 7.80
C TYR A 135 0.83 6.15 6.71
N TYR A 136 0.80 7.45 7.01
CA TYR A 136 0.62 8.48 6.01
C TYR A 136 1.93 9.25 5.84
N ILE A 137 2.40 9.29 4.60
CA ILE A 137 3.66 9.92 4.21
C ILE A 137 3.31 11.05 3.22
N PRO A 138 3.37 12.31 3.64
CA PRO A 138 3.09 13.45 2.77
C PRO A 138 4.03 13.51 1.56
N LEU A 139 3.52 13.95 0.42
CA LEU A 139 4.31 14.23 -0.78
C LEU A 139 5.50 15.14 -0.47
N GLU A 140 5.31 16.19 0.32
CA GLU A 140 6.38 17.15 0.63
C GLU A 140 7.51 16.50 1.44
N VAL A 141 7.20 15.48 2.26
CA VAL A 141 8.23 14.70 2.99
C VAL A 141 9.02 13.84 2.01
N GLN A 142 8.34 13.23 1.04
CA GLN A 142 8.98 12.42 0.01
C GLN A 142 9.93 13.26 -0.85
N GLN A 143 9.47 14.43 -1.30
CA GLN A 143 10.25 15.36 -2.14
C GLN A 143 11.49 15.88 -1.40
N LYS A 144 11.34 16.35 -0.16
CA LYS A 144 12.47 16.79 0.68
C LYS A 144 13.50 15.70 0.88
N LEU A 145 13.05 14.47 1.16
CA LEU A 145 13.97 13.35 1.32
C LEU A 145 14.64 12.96 0.00
N PHE A 146 13.90 12.98 -1.10
CA PHE A 146 14.40 12.68 -2.44
C PHE A 146 15.53 13.64 -2.84
N GLU A 147 15.33 14.94 -2.63
CA GLU A 147 16.34 15.98 -2.88
C GLU A 147 17.58 15.80 -1.98
N LYS A 148 17.37 15.43 -0.71
CA LYS A 148 18.47 15.22 0.25
C LYS A 148 19.30 13.98 -0.06
N LEU A 149 18.65 12.85 -0.36
CA LEU A 149 19.34 11.57 -0.57
C LEU A 149 19.93 11.45 -1.97
N GLY A 150 19.28 12.07 -2.96
CA GLY A 150 19.53 11.79 -4.35
C GLY A 150 18.91 10.45 -4.79
N ARG A 151 18.78 10.31 -6.10
CA ARG A 151 17.99 9.28 -6.78
C ARG A 151 18.57 7.89 -6.59
N GLU A 152 19.90 7.79 -6.66
CA GLU A 152 20.65 6.53 -6.48
C GLU A 152 20.42 5.88 -5.11
N ARG A 153 20.16 6.71 -4.08
CA ARG A 153 19.88 6.24 -2.72
C ARG A 153 18.40 6.17 -2.40
N TYR A 154 17.56 6.82 -3.19
CA TYR A 154 16.11 6.75 -3.03
C TYR A 154 15.51 5.57 -3.80
N ILE A 155 16.03 5.30 -5.00
CA ILE A 155 15.51 4.34 -5.97
C ILE A 155 16.50 3.18 -6.08
N LYS A 156 15.97 1.95 -5.98
CA LYS A 156 16.73 0.72 -6.20
C LYS A 156 16.30 0.06 -7.49
N LEU A 157 17.22 0.00 -8.44
CA LEU A 157 17.02 -0.70 -9.71
C LEU A 157 16.94 -2.23 -9.52
N PRO A 158 16.20 -2.93 -10.39
CA PRO A 158 16.20 -4.39 -10.43
C PRO A 158 17.62 -4.96 -10.61
N LYS A 159 18.01 -5.95 -9.81
CA LYS A 159 19.36 -6.56 -9.90
C LYS A 159 19.46 -7.49 -11.13
N PRO A 160 20.42 -7.27 -12.05
CA PRO A 160 20.64 -8.18 -13.18
C PRO A 160 20.95 -9.61 -12.71
N GLY A 161 20.48 -10.60 -13.49
CA GLY A 161 20.67 -12.02 -13.15
C GLY A 161 19.84 -12.53 -11.97
N THR A 162 18.85 -11.75 -11.51
CA THR A 162 17.87 -12.19 -10.51
C THR A 162 16.46 -12.19 -11.12
N ASN A 163 15.44 -12.59 -10.34
CA ASN A 163 14.03 -12.56 -10.76
C ASN A 163 13.25 -11.46 -10.02
N PRO A 164 13.58 -10.16 -10.23
CA PRO A 164 12.91 -9.06 -9.56
C PRO A 164 11.49 -8.88 -10.12
N ARG A 165 10.76 -7.96 -9.51
CA ARG A 165 9.40 -7.61 -9.93
C ARG A 165 9.21 -6.13 -10.24
N GLY A 166 10.26 -5.32 -10.14
CA GLY A 166 10.15 -3.90 -10.41
C GLY A 166 11.25 -3.06 -9.78
N VAL A 167 11.18 -1.76 -10.02
CA VAL A 167 12.00 -0.75 -9.36
C VAL A 167 11.43 -0.50 -7.97
N GLU A 168 12.29 -0.41 -6.97
CA GLU A 168 11.92 -0.28 -5.56
C GLU A 168 12.27 1.10 -5.00
N ILE A 169 11.53 1.57 -4.00
CA ILE A 169 12.06 2.54 -3.05
C ILE A 169 13.05 1.82 -2.14
N THR A 170 14.20 2.43 -1.84
CA THR A 170 15.18 1.80 -0.95
C THR A 170 14.63 1.63 0.47
N LYS A 171 15.11 0.61 1.17
CA LYS A 171 14.80 0.43 2.61
C LYS A 171 15.21 1.65 3.42
N GLU A 172 16.36 2.26 3.09
CA GLU A 172 16.84 3.48 3.71
C GLU A 172 15.81 4.61 3.58
N ALA A 173 15.42 4.94 2.34
CA ALA A 173 14.47 6.01 2.09
C ALA A 173 13.13 5.75 2.78
N LEU A 174 12.55 4.56 2.61
CA LEU A 174 11.27 4.24 3.23
C LEU A 174 11.31 4.27 4.76
N SER A 175 12.42 3.82 5.36
CA SER A 175 12.60 3.88 6.83
C SER A 175 12.71 5.31 7.33
N SER A 176 13.36 6.20 6.59
CA SER A 176 13.40 7.64 6.92
C SER A 176 12.03 8.31 6.77
N LEU A 177 11.26 7.98 5.73
CA LEU A 177 9.94 8.57 5.50
C LEU A 177 8.94 8.26 6.62
N VAL A 178 8.90 7.00 7.11
CA VAL A 178 7.90 6.61 8.13
C VAL A 178 8.18 7.15 9.53
N VAL A 179 9.40 7.64 9.78
CA VAL A 179 9.79 8.26 11.07
C VAL A 179 9.89 9.78 11.01
N ASP A 180 9.67 10.38 9.84
CA ASP A 180 9.64 11.84 9.69
C ASP A 180 8.52 12.46 10.56
N SER A 181 8.78 13.64 11.12
CA SER A 181 7.86 14.30 12.05
C SER A 181 6.55 14.76 11.40
N MET A 182 6.53 14.94 10.08
CA MET A 182 5.31 15.28 9.34
C MET A 182 4.52 14.06 8.88
N SER A 183 5.16 12.88 8.88
CA SER A 183 4.47 11.61 8.66
C SER A 183 3.60 11.26 9.87
N LYS A 184 2.50 10.53 9.62
CA LYS A 184 1.59 10.06 10.67
C LYS A 184 1.59 8.54 10.69
N ARG A 185 1.34 7.95 11.87
CA ARG A 185 1.30 6.50 12.04
C ARG A 185 0.23 6.05 13.02
N ILE A 186 -0.34 4.89 12.73
CA ILE A 186 -1.16 4.09 13.63
C ILE A 186 -0.46 2.76 13.80
N LEU A 187 0.02 2.46 15.00
CA LEU A 187 0.57 1.14 15.30
C LEU A 187 -0.55 0.11 15.40
N ILE A 188 -0.33 -1.06 14.81
CA ILE A 188 -1.31 -2.14 14.72
C ILE A 188 -0.66 -3.42 15.22
N ASN A 189 -1.30 -4.09 16.18
CA ASN A 189 -0.96 -5.46 16.54
C ASN A 189 -1.66 -6.42 15.57
N TRP A 190 -0.89 -7.10 14.71
CA TRP A 190 -1.46 -7.93 13.65
C TRP A 190 -1.67 -9.34 14.16
N GLN A 191 -2.90 -9.65 14.56
CA GLN A 191 -3.27 -10.97 15.07
C GLN A 191 -4.24 -11.65 14.11
N LYS A 192 -3.93 -12.89 13.73
CA LYS A 192 -4.85 -13.71 12.94
C LYS A 192 -5.99 -14.22 13.81
N THR A 193 -7.16 -14.34 13.21
CA THR A 193 -8.34 -14.95 13.82
C THR A 193 -8.71 -16.21 13.06
N GLN A 194 -9.47 -17.12 13.67
CA GLN A 194 -10.00 -18.26 12.94
C GLN A 194 -11.12 -17.78 12.01
N ILE A 195 -10.98 -18.06 10.71
CA ILE A 195 -11.96 -17.70 9.68
C ILE A 195 -12.18 -18.94 8.82
N GLU A 196 -13.43 -19.41 8.76
CA GLU A 196 -13.83 -20.42 7.78
C GLU A 196 -13.97 -19.75 6.40
N PHE A 197 -13.19 -20.22 5.43
CA PHE A 197 -13.20 -19.66 4.08
C PHE A 197 -12.96 -20.76 3.04
N ASN A 198 -13.78 -20.78 1.99
CA ASN A 198 -13.62 -21.64 0.84
C ASN A 198 -13.73 -20.80 -0.44
N SER A 199 -12.60 -20.59 -1.11
CA SER A 199 -12.49 -19.78 -2.34
C SER A 199 -13.30 -20.33 -3.51
N TYR A 200 -13.66 -21.62 -3.50
CA TYR A 200 -14.39 -22.28 -4.58
C TYR A 200 -15.90 -22.30 -4.35
N LYS A 201 -16.36 -22.14 -3.10
CA LYS A 201 -17.78 -22.32 -2.76
C LYS A 201 -18.70 -21.47 -3.63
N ARG A 202 -18.40 -20.17 -3.76
CA ARG A 202 -19.17 -19.25 -4.62
C ARG A 202 -19.29 -19.76 -6.06
N TRP A 203 -18.18 -20.21 -6.65
CA TRP A 203 -18.15 -20.65 -8.04
C TRP A 203 -18.88 -21.96 -8.23
N VAL A 204 -18.71 -22.91 -7.31
CA VAL A 204 -19.42 -24.19 -7.31
C VAL A 204 -20.92 -23.96 -7.19
N ASP A 205 -21.35 -23.07 -6.30
CA ASP A 205 -22.76 -22.76 -6.11
C ASP A 205 -23.35 -22.09 -7.38
N LEU A 206 -22.61 -21.21 -8.06
CA LEU A 206 -23.04 -20.62 -9.34
C LEU A 206 -23.14 -21.64 -10.48
N TRP A 207 -22.22 -22.62 -10.55
CA TRP A 207 -22.30 -23.72 -11.53
C TRP A 207 -23.48 -24.67 -11.29
N ARG A 208 -24.09 -24.65 -10.10
CA ARG A 208 -25.25 -25.48 -9.74
C ARG A 208 -26.59 -24.81 -10.04
N VAL A 209 -26.60 -23.53 -10.40
CA VAL A 209 -27.82 -22.84 -10.81
C VAL A 209 -28.09 -23.20 -12.27
N ASP A 210 -29.26 -23.80 -12.53
CA ASP A 210 -29.79 -24.09 -13.88
C ASP A 210 -30.24 -22.81 -14.61
#